data_AF-A0A259PGT2-F1
#
_entry.id   AF-A0A259PGT2-F1
#
_cell.length_a   1.000
_cell.length_b   1.000
_cell.length_c   1.000
_cell.angle_alpha   90.00
_cell.angle_beta   90.00
_cell.angle_gamma   90.00
#
_symmetry.space_group_name_H-M   'P 1'
#
loop_
_entity.id
_entity.type
_entity.pdbx_description
1 polymer ?
#
loop_
_entity_poly.entity_id
_entity_poly.type
_entity_poly.pdbx_seq_one_letter_code
_entity_poly.pdbx_strand_id
1 'polypeptide(L)' 'MESAAVAQVCADYRVPFAAVRSVSDCADARSHIDFDRFNIQVARHYSAEVLRLALPSLNRA' A
#
# COMPACT_ATOMS: atom_id res chain seq x y z
N MET A 1 3.71 -5.96 -6.21
CA MET A 1 3.99 -7.39 -6.00
C MET A 1 4.95 -7.65 -4.83
N GLU A 2 4.99 -6.78 -3.79
CA GLU A 2 6.08 -6.78 -2.80
C GLU A 2 5.62 -7.14 -1.38
N SER A 3 4.35 -6.92 -1.06
CA SER A 3 3.85 -7.00 0.33
C SER A 3 4.04 -8.37 0.97
N ALA A 4 3.95 -9.46 0.21
CA ALA A 4 4.18 -10.82 0.73
C ALA A 4 5.65 -11.05 1.10
N ALA A 5 6.59 -10.56 0.28
CA ALA A 5 8.01 -10.68 0.56
C ALA A 5 8.39 -9.86 1.81
N VAL A 6 7.85 -8.65 1.95
CA VAL A 6 8.05 -7.83 3.16
C VAL A 6 7.44 -8.51 4.38
N ALA A 7 6.21 -9.04 4.26
CA ALA A 7 5.55 -9.75 5.35
C ALA A 7 6.35 -10.98 5.82
N GLN A 8 6.95 -11.72 4.88
CA GLN A 8 7.79 -12.87 5.21
C GLN A 8 9.01 -12.46 6.04
N VAL A 9 9.73 -11.42 5.62
CA VAL A 9 10.87 -10.89 6.39
C VAL A 9 10.41 -10.41 7.77
N CYS A 10 9.29 -9.68 7.85
CA CYS A 10 8.74 -9.25 9.14
C CYS A 10 8.38 -10.44 10.05
N ALA A 11 7.83 -11.52 9.49
CA ALA A 11 7.53 -12.74 10.23
C ALA A 11 8.80 -13.41 10.77
N ASP A 12 9.84 -13.54 9.94
CA ASP A 12 11.14 -14.13 10.32
C ASP A 12 11.79 -13.40 11.50
N TYR A 13 11.63 -12.07 11.55
CA TYR A 13 12.18 -11.21 12.60
C TYR A 13 11.18 -10.85 13.72
N ARG A 14 9.97 -11.43 13.71
CA ARG A 14 8.88 -11.13 14.66
C ARG A 14 8.53 -9.64 14.79
N VAL A 15 8.57 -8.92 13.67
CA VAL A 15 8.18 -7.51 13.58
C VAL A 15 6.71 -7.43 13.16
N PRO A 16 5.83 -6.73 13.91
CA PRO A 16 4.46 -6.50 13.48
C PRO A 16 4.43 -5.77 12.14
N PHE A 17 3.63 -6.28 11.20
CA PHE A 17 3.56 -5.74 9.84
C PHE A 17 2.10 -5.63 9.37
N ALA A 18 1.80 -4.52 8.72
CA ALA A 18 0.56 -4.31 7.98
C ALA A 18 0.88 -3.65 6.63
N ALA A 19 0.24 -4.11 5.56
CA ALA A 19 0.33 -3.50 4.24
C ALA A 19 -0.90 -2.64 3.97
N VAL A 20 -0.68 -1.38 3.59
CA VAL A 20 -1.72 -0.48 3.09
C VAL A 20 -1.45 -0.21 1.62
N ARG A 21 -2.45 -0.44 0.76
CA ARG A 21 -2.34 -0.23 -0.68
C ARG A 21 -3.58 0.46 -1.21
N SER A 22 -3.41 1.34 -2.18
CA SER A 22 -4.51 1.86 -2.99
C SER A 22 -4.76 0.89 -4.14
N VAL A 23 -6.02 0.53 -4.37
CA VAL A 23 -6.43 -0.31 -5.51
C VAL A 23 -6.34 0.55 -6.77
N SER A 24 -5.48 0.15 -7.71
CA SER A 24 -5.21 0.89 -8.95
C SER A 24 -6.08 0.43 -10.12
N ASP A 25 -6.35 -0.86 -10.20
CA ASP A 25 -7.07 -1.50 -11.30
C ASP A 25 -7.69 -2.84 -10.87
N CYS A 26 -8.41 -3.50 -11.79
CA CYS A 26 -9.12 -4.77 -11.57
C CYS A 26 -8.29 -6.03 -11.87
N ALA A 27 -6.99 -5.88 -12.19
CA ALA A 27 -6.08 -6.94 -12.63
C ALA A 27 -6.58 -7.72 -13.88
N ASP A 28 -7.18 -7.00 -14.83
CA ASP A 28 -7.65 -7.56 -16.11
C ASP A 28 -6.73 -7.18 -17.29
N ALA A 29 -7.11 -7.56 -18.50
CA ALA A 29 -6.30 -7.32 -19.69
C ALA A 29 -6.08 -5.81 -20.01
N ARG A 30 -6.84 -4.89 -19.40
CA ARG A 30 -6.73 -3.44 -19.59
C ARG A 30 -5.91 -2.74 -18.50
N SER A 31 -5.53 -3.45 -17.43
CA SER A 31 -4.80 -2.90 -16.28
C SER A 31 -3.51 -2.13 -16.63
N HIS A 32 -2.83 -2.50 -17.73
CA HIS A 32 -1.62 -1.84 -18.18
C HIS A 32 -1.82 -0.38 -18.63
N ILE A 33 -3.05 0.00 -19.02
CA ILE A 33 -3.40 1.37 -19.44
C ILE A 33 -3.74 2.23 -18.22
N ASP A 34 -4.36 1.63 -17.20
CA ASP A 34 -4.93 2.35 -16.08
C ASP A 34 -3.90 2.68 -14.98
N PHE A 35 -2.82 1.90 -14.85
CA PHE A 35 -1.87 2.04 -13.75
C PHE A 35 -1.12 3.39 -13.75
N ASP A 36 -0.52 3.79 -14.87
CA ASP A 36 0.26 5.04 -14.94
C ASP A 36 -0.62 6.26 -14.69
N ARG A 37 -1.83 6.24 -15.24
CA ARG A 37 -2.82 7.29 -15.01
C ARG A 37 -3.24 7.34 -13.53
N PHE A 38 -3.53 6.19 -12.93
CA PHE A 38 -3.88 6.10 -11.52
C PHE A 38 -2.75 6.63 -10.62
N ASN A 39 -1.50 6.30 -10.92
CA ASN A 39 -0.36 6.76 -10.13
C ASN A 39 -0.25 8.29 -10.10
N ILE A 40 -0.34 8.93 -11.28
CA ILE A 40 -0.26 10.38 -11.42
C ILE A 40 -1.46 11.08 -10.78
N GLN A 41 -2.67 10.53 -10.93
CA GLN A 41 -3.90 11.21 -10.52
C GLN A 41 -4.30 10.92 -9.07
N VAL A 42 -3.91 9.77 -8.52
CA VAL A 42 -4.41 9.27 -7.23
C VAL A 42 -3.25 8.93 -6.29
N ALA A 43 -2.46 7.90 -6.62
CA ALA A 43 -1.53 7.32 -5.64
C ALA A 43 -0.57 8.35 -5.03
N ARG A 44 0.01 9.23 -5.87
CA ARG A 44 0.95 10.25 -5.42
C ARG A 44 0.37 11.24 -4.39
N HIS A 45 -0.94 11.42 -4.36
CA HIS A 45 -1.62 12.37 -3.47
C HIS A 45 -2.04 11.72 -2.15
N TYR A 46 -2.46 10.46 -2.18
CA TYR A 46 -3.13 9.84 -1.04
C TYR A 46 -2.23 8.90 -0.23
N SER A 47 -1.21 8.27 -0.84
CA SER A 47 -0.44 7.24 -0.16
C SER A 47 0.23 7.73 1.13
N ALA A 48 0.82 8.93 1.12
CA ALA A 48 1.45 9.51 2.30
C ALA A 48 0.42 10.02 3.33
N GLU A 49 -0.65 10.69 2.88
CA GLU A 49 -1.61 11.32 3.79
C GLU A 49 -2.43 10.28 4.56
N VAL A 50 -2.78 9.15 3.93
CA VAL A 50 -3.45 8.04 4.62
C VAL A 50 -2.61 7.52 5.78
N LEU A 51 -1.30 7.34 5.57
CA LEU A 51 -0.39 6.91 6.64
C LEU A 51 -0.28 7.99 7.73
N ARG A 52 -0.17 9.27 7.34
CA ARG A 52 -0.08 10.40 8.27
C ARG A 52 -1.29 10.46 9.22
N LEU A 53 -2.48 10.14 8.71
CA LEU A 53 -3.72 10.09 9.48
C LEU A 53 -3.83 8.82 10.34
N ALA A 54 -3.36 7.67 9.83
CA ALA A 54 -3.51 6.38 10.51
C ALA A 54 -2.48 6.13 11.62
N LEU A 55 -1.22 6.56 11.43
CA LEU A 55 -0.11 6.28 12.36
C LEU A 55 -0.35 6.77 13.80
N PRO A 56 -0.89 7.97 14.05
CA PRO A 56 -1.16 8.43 15.42
C PRO A 56 -2.14 7.54 16.18
N SER A 57 -3.05 6.86 15.47
CA SER A 57 -4.05 5.95 16.03
C SER A 57 -3.43 4.63 16.50
N LEU A 58 -2.37 4.18 15.82
CA LEU A 58 -1.70 2.91 16.10
C LEU A 58 -0.76 2.98 17.31
N ASN A 59 -0.26 4.17 17.66
CA ASN A 59 0.58 4.40 18.85
C ASN A 59 -0.21 4.52 20.16
N ARG A 60 -1.54 4.40 20.12
CA ARG A 60 -2.41 4.48 21.31
C ARG A 60 -2.94 3.12 21.78
N ALA A 61 -2.59 2.04 21.09
CA ALA A 61 -2.88 0.65 21.46
C ALA A 61 -1.64 -0.01 22.06
#